data_AF-A0A136MZI6-F1
#
_entry.id   AF-A0A136MZI6-F1
#
_cell.length_a   1.000
_cell.length_b   1.000
_cell.length_c   1.000
_cell.angle_alpha   90.00
_cell.angle_beta   90.00
_cell.angle_gamma   90.00
#
_symmetry.space_group_name_H-M   'P 1'
#
loop_
_entity.id
_entity.type
_entity.pdbx_description
1 polymer ?
#
loop_
_entity_poly.entity_id
_entity_poly.type
_entity_poly.pdbx_seq_one_letter_code
_entity_poly.pdbx_strand_id
1 'polypeptide(L)'
;MAHQRRPAHPWFFPGRLFDYSIENVGGYGPFLLEEYVHAFQQLDPGQITYNNGLLLFLFHMDSLNQPLFNLFQVSHVISPDRPIRGFQVVASQDYTASNGSSSRLFLSRNPVLYPRAFLFRDSSDGAFPKPDPSSGHCQIESVSSTSMVLSASAAMDCRMAILETWFPGWQAQVNGKDQPIEKLAGTFRWISIPKGISTINLAYRPLSWRIGLWLSVCGLILLAAGIVQSVRKKHPI
;
A
#
# COMPACT_ATOMS: atom_id res chain seq x y z
N MET A 1 24.99 -36.81 -4.15
CA MET A 1 24.17 -36.32 -5.28
C MET A 1 23.99 -34.83 -5.12
N ALA A 2 24.82 -34.04 -5.80
CA ALA A 2 24.86 -32.59 -5.65
C ALA A 2 23.82 -31.93 -6.57
N HIS A 3 22.98 -31.08 -6.01
CA HIS A 3 22.04 -30.23 -6.73
C HIS A 3 22.84 -29.30 -7.65
N GLN A 4 22.90 -29.63 -8.94
CA GLN A 4 23.53 -28.82 -9.96
C GLN A 4 22.67 -27.57 -10.16
N ARG A 5 23.03 -26.45 -9.52
CA ARG A 5 22.42 -25.14 -9.78
C ARG A 5 22.66 -24.83 -11.26
N ARG A 6 21.58 -24.76 -12.05
CA ARG A 6 21.63 -24.26 -13.43
C ARG A 6 22.28 -22.88 -13.41
N PRO A 7 23.17 -22.54 -14.36
CA PRO A 7 23.70 -21.20 -14.46
C PRO A 7 22.52 -20.24 -14.69
N ALA A 8 22.32 -19.31 -13.75
CA ALA A 8 21.34 -18.25 -13.91
C ALA A 8 21.65 -17.53 -15.23
N HIS A 9 20.65 -17.41 -16.11
CA HIS A 9 20.78 -16.66 -17.35
C HIS A 9 21.31 -15.26 -16.99
N PRO A 10 22.30 -14.70 -17.70
CA PRO A 10 23.00 -13.48 -17.28
C PRO A 10 22.07 -12.27 -17.14
N TRP A 11 20.85 -12.35 -17.65
CA TRP A 11 19.81 -11.32 -17.58
C TRP A 11 18.81 -11.50 -16.41
N PHE A 12 18.78 -12.65 -15.75
CA PHE A 12 17.83 -12.96 -14.68
C PHE A 12 18.53 -13.01 -13.31
N PHE A 13 19.05 -11.86 -12.89
CA PHE A 13 19.45 -11.64 -11.50
C PHE A 13 18.27 -11.01 -10.74
N PRO A 14 17.87 -11.54 -9.57
CA PRO A 14 16.93 -10.86 -8.68
C PRO A 14 17.47 -9.45 -8.40
N GLY A 15 16.68 -8.41 -8.70
CA GLY A 15 17.07 -7.01 -8.52
C GLY A 15 17.42 -6.25 -9.80
N ARG A 16 17.90 -6.90 -10.87
CA ARG A 16 18.34 -6.18 -12.09
C ARG A 16 17.17 -5.58 -12.91
N LEU A 17 15.96 -6.11 -12.73
CA LEU A 17 14.74 -5.53 -13.32
C LEU A 17 14.43 -4.13 -12.76
N PHE A 18 14.87 -3.82 -11.52
CA PHE A 18 14.73 -2.48 -10.95
C PHE A 18 15.57 -1.44 -11.68
N ASP A 19 16.74 -1.82 -12.22
CA ASP A 19 17.58 -0.91 -13.02
C ASP A 19 16.87 -0.46 -14.31
N TYR A 20 15.85 -1.21 -14.75
CA TYR A 20 15.02 -0.92 -15.91
C TYR A 20 13.61 -0.43 -15.54
N SER A 21 13.38 -0.06 -14.28
CA SER A 21 12.07 0.36 -13.75
C SER A 21 10.96 -0.68 -13.92
N ILE A 22 11.32 -1.97 -14.02
CA ILE A 22 10.38 -3.09 -14.07
C ILE A 22 10.25 -3.63 -12.64
N GLU A 23 9.18 -3.24 -11.96
CA GLU A 23 8.86 -3.71 -10.62
C GLU A 23 8.26 -5.12 -10.67
N ASN A 24 8.83 -6.06 -9.93
CA ASN A 24 8.22 -7.38 -9.72
C ASN A 24 7.29 -7.31 -8.50
N VAL A 25 6.09 -7.87 -8.62
CA VAL A 25 5.08 -8.00 -7.54
C VAL A 25 5.65 -8.68 -6.29
N GLY A 26 6.72 -9.48 -6.43
CA GLY A 26 7.42 -10.11 -5.30
C GLY A 26 8.23 -9.17 -4.38
N GLY A 27 8.60 -7.97 -4.84
CA GLY A 27 9.35 -6.99 -4.03
C GLY A 27 10.66 -7.49 -3.40
N TYR A 28 11.26 -6.64 -2.53
CA TYR A 28 12.17 -7.10 -1.48
C TYR A 28 11.32 -7.84 -0.47
N GLY A 29 11.56 -9.15 -0.24
CA GLY A 29 10.76 -10.04 0.63
C GLY A 29 10.22 -9.30 1.86
N PRO A 30 9.01 -8.70 1.75
CA PRO A 30 8.59 -7.76 2.75
C PRO A 30 8.03 -8.60 3.88
N PHE A 31 8.42 -8.28 5.12
CA PHE A 31 7.67 -8.77 6.28
C PHE A 31 6.21 -8.34 6.08
N LEU A 32 5.37 -9.30 5.67
CA LEU A 32 3.94 -9.09 5.54
C LEU A 32 3.42 -9.08 6.97
N LEU A 33 3.12 -7.88 7.47
CA LEU A 33 2.44 -7.73 8.75
C LEU A 33 1.15 -8.57 8.73
N GLU A 34 0.86 -9.21 9.86
CA GLU A 34 -0.33 -10.06 10.03
C GLU A 34 -1.63 -9.36 9.60
N GLU A 35 -1.73 -8.05 9.85
CA GLU A 35 -2.86 -7.23 9.42
C GLU A 35 -3.06 -7.25 7.90
N TYR A 36 -1.98 -7.17 7.11
CA TYR A 36 -2.06 -7.24 5.64
C TYR A 36 -2.57 -8.61 5.18
N VAL A 37 -2.13 -9.68 5.84
CA VAL A 37 -2.59 -11.04 5.53
C VAL A 37 -4.09 -11.15 5.76
N HIS A 38 -4.60 -10.64 6.88
CA HIS A 38 -6.04 -10.62 7.14
C HIS A 38 -6.80 -9.80 6.10
N ALA A 39 -6.29 -8.63 5.72
CA ALA A 39 -6.93 -7.81 4.68
C ALA A 39 -6.99 -8.54 3.34
N PHE A 40 -5.92 -9.23 2.96
CA PHE A 40 -5.87 -9.98 1.71
C PHE A 40 -6.73 -11.24 1.74
N GLN A 41 -6.85 -11.92 2.88
CA GLN A 41 -7.78 -13.04 3.04
C GLN A 41 -9.26 -12.61 2.93
N GLN A 42 -9.61 -11.39 3.37
CA GLN A 42 -10.95 -10.84 3.14
C GLN A 42 -11.21 -10.51 1.66
N LEU A 43 -10.17 -10.14 0.92
CA LEU A 43 -10.23 -9.90 -0.52
C LEU A 43 -10.30 -11.19 -1.33
N ASP A 44 -9.60 -12.23 -0.87
CA ASP A 44 -9.57 -13.54 -1.53
C ASP A 44 -9.47 -14.70 -0.51
N PRO A 45 -10.61 -15.28 -0.12
CA PRO A 45 -10.64 -16.43 0.77
C PRO A 45 -10.13 -17.69 0.05
N GLY A 46 -8.97 -18.21 0.46
CA GLY A 46 -8.56 -19.60 0.15
C GLY A 46 -7.42 -19.79 -0.86
N GLN A 47 -6.80 -18.75 -1.43
CA GLN A 47 -5.63 -18.90 -2.33
C GLN A 47 -4.31 -18.41 -1.73
N ILE A 48 -4.36 -17.61 -0.67
CA ILE A 48 -3.16 -17.06 -0.02
C ILE A 48 -2.63 -18.10 0.97
N THR A 49 -1.64 -18.89 0.55
CA THR A 49 -0.97 -19.86 1.42
C THR A 49 0.09 -19.16 2.25
N TYR A 50 -0.09 -19.14 3.57
CA TYR A 50 0.84 -18.52 4.51
C TYR A 50 2.12 -19.36 4.63
N ASN A 51 3.27 -18.76 4.37
CA ASN A 51 4.56 -19.30 4.80
C ASN A 51 5.26 -18.25 5.68
N ASN A 52 4.90 -18.23 6.97
CA ASN A 52 5.61 -17.53 8.05
C ASN A 52 5.98 -16.07 7.75
N GLY A 53 5.02 -15.26 7.27
CA GLY A 53 5.13 -13.81 7.20
C GLY A 53 6.10 -13.25 6.15
N LEU A 54 6.64 -14.09 5.25
CA LEU A 54 7.75 -13.68 4.39
C LEU A 54 7.37 -13.36 2.94
N LEU A 55 6.38 -14.03 2.34
CA LEU A 55 6.12 -13.89 0.90
C LEU A 55 4.65 -14.12 0.52
N LEU A 56 4.11 -13.23 -0.32
CA LEU A 56 2.83 -13.40 -1.01
C LEU A 56 3.09 -14.17 -2.30
N PHE A 57 3.04 -15.50 -2.21
CA PHE A 57 3.27 -16.33 -3.37
C PHE A 57 1.95 -16.61 -4.12
N LEU A 58 1.83 -16.03 -5.30
CA LEU A 58 0.80 -16.38 -6.27
C LEU A 58 1.27 -17.63 -7.05
N PHE A 59 1.30 -18.79 -6.40
CA PHE A 59 1.84 -20.03 -6.99
C PHE A 59 0.99 -20.61 -8.12
N HIS A 60 -0.29 -20.24 -8.21
CA HIS A 60 -1.18 -20.73 -9.26
C HIS A 60 -1.64 -19.56 -10.13
N MET A 61 -1.46 -19.70 -11.45
CA MET A 61 -1.98 -18.74 -12.43
C MET A 61 -3.49 -18.56 -12.34
N ASP A 62 -4.21 -19.54 -11.80
CA ASP A 62 -5.66 -19.49 -11.56
C ASP A 62 -6.01 -18.65 -10.31
N SER A 63 -5.07 -18.45 -9.38
CA SER A 63 -5.15 -17.48 -8.27
C SER A 63 -4.92 -16.03 -8.73
N LEU A 64 -4.67 -15.78 -10.03
CA LEU A 64 -4.44 -14.43 -10.55
C LEU A 64 -5.73 -13.67 -10.90
N ASN A 65 -6.89 -14.29 -10.76
CA ASN A 65 -8.19 -13.73 -11.13
C ASN A 65 -8.77 -12.78 -10.05
N GLN A 66 -7.92 -12.00 -9.38
CA GLN A 66 -8.21 -11.54 -8.01
C GLN A 66 -8.33 -10.02 -7.81
N PRO A 67 -9.21 -9.58 -6.89
CA PRO A 67 -9.31 -8.20 -6.41
C PRO A 67 -7.99 -7.58 -5.93
N LEU A 68 -7.02 -8.41 -5.53
CA LEU A 68 -5.70 -7.96 -5.11
C LEU A 68 -4.95 -7.19 -6.18
N PHE A 69 -5.04 -7.59 -7.45
CA PHE A 69 -4.39 -6.83 -8.53
C PHE A 69 -5.00 -5.46 -8.75
N ASN A 70 -6.31 -5.34 -8.49
CA ASN A 70 -7.01 -4.08 -8.58
C ASN A 70 -6.53 -3.16 -7.44
N LEU A 71 -6.35 -3.73 -6.23
CA LEU A 71 -5.82 -3.04 -5.05
C LEU A 71 -4.37 -2.56 -5.25
N PHE A 72 -3.50 -3.44 -5.78
CA PHE A 72 -2.09 -3.13 -6.06
C PHE A 72 -1.88 -2.29 -7.33
N GLN A 73 -2.97 -1.88 -7.99
CA GLN A 73 -2.95 -1.09 -9.22
C GLN A 73 -2.13 -1.74 -10.36
N VAL A 74 -2.12 -3.07 -10.43
CA VAL A 74 -1.41 -3.79 -11.49
C VAL A 74 -2.17 -3.59 -12.80
N SER A 75 -1.60 -2.76 -13.66
CA SER A 75 -2.21 -2.35 -14.93
C SER A 75 -2.01 -3.36 -16.04
N HIS A 76 -0.87 -4.06 -16.06
CA HIS A 76 -0.49 -5.01 -17.11
C HIS A 76 0.17 -6.23 -16.49
N VAL A 77 -0.10 -7.39 -17.07
CA VAL A 77 0.51 -8.66 -16.69
C VAL A 77 0.97 -9.39 -17.96
N ILE A 78 2.15 -10.01 -17.87
CA ILE A 78 2.69 -10.87 -18.91
C ILE A 78 2.60 -12.31 -18.42
N SER A 79 1.90 -13.17 -19.18
CA SER A 79 1.71 -14.58 -18.83
C SER A 79 2.15 -15.51 -19.96
N PRO A 80 2.87 -16.61 -19.67
CA PRO A 80 3.18 -17.63 -20.66
C PRO A 80 2.01 -18.59 -20.86
N ASP A 81 1.90 -19.09 -22.09
CA ASP A 81 1.05 -20.19 -22.58
C ASP A 81 -0.48 -19.97 -22.51
N ARG A 82 -0.96 -19.17 -21.56
CA ARG A 82 -2.38 -18.81 -21.42
C ARG A 82 -2.58 -17.38 -20.95
N PRO A 83 -3.67 -16.70 -21.38
CA PRO A 83 -4.06 -15.42 -20.83
C PRO A 83 -4.69 -15.57 -19.43
N ILE A 84 -4.60 -14.50 -18.63
CA ILE A 84 -5.16 -14.47 -17.27
C ILE A 84 -6.64 -14.10 -17.34
N ARG A 85 -7.49 -14.88 -16.65
CA ARG A 85 -8.93 -14.61 -16.57
C ARG A 85 -9.17 -13.23 -15.93
N GLY A 86 -10.15 -12.49 -16.45
CA GLY A 86 -10.47 -11.14 -15.96
C GLY A 86 -9.58 -10.02 -16.55
N PHE A 87 -8.48 -10.35 -17.21
CA PHE A 87 -7.64 -9.39 -17.92
C PHE A 87 -7.95 -9.41 -19.42
N GLN A 88 -7.85 -8.24 -20.06
CA GLN A 88 -8.03 -8.10 -21.49
C GLN A 88 -6.70 -8.32 -22.20
N VAL A 89 -6.61 -9.32 -23.08
CA VAL A 89 -5.41 -9.54 -23.89
C VAL A 89 -5.21 -8.36 -24.85
N VAL A 90 -4.05 -7.72 -24.76
CA VAL A 90 -3.65 -6.58 -25.61
C VAL A 90 -2.72 -7.02 -26.72
N ALA A 91 -1.79 -7.93 -26.41
CA ALA A 91 -0.86 -8.47 -27.39
C ALA A 91 -0.49 -9.91 -27.05
N SER A 92 0.03 -10.63 -28.05
CA SER A 92 0.62 -11.94 -27.84
C SER A 92 1.79 -12.13 -28.79
N GLN A 93 2.82 -12.84 -28.33
CA GLN A 93 4.04 -13.07 -29.08
C GLN A 93 4.52 -14.50 -28.85
N ASP A 94 4.78 -15.23 -29.94
CA ASP A 94 5.42 -16.54 -29.85
C ASP A 94 6.91 -16.35 -29.55
N TYR A 95 7.45 -17.20 -28.68
CA TYR A 95 8.87 -17.23 -28.32
C TYR A 95 9.36 -18.67 -28.20
N THR A 96 10.65 -18.86 -28.51
CA THR A 96 11.33 -20.12 -28.24
C THR A 96 12.22 -19.90 -27.03
N ALA A 97 11.91 -20.62 -25.95
CA ALA A 97 12.71 -20.63 -24.74
C ALA A 97 14.10 -21.21 -25.02
N SER A 98 15.08 -20.89 -24.16
CA SER A 98 16.47 -21.34 -24.32
C SER A 98 16.64 -22.86 -24.29
N ASN A 99 15.66 -23.59 -23.77
CA ASN A 99 15.59 -25.05 -23.79
C ASN A 99 14.99 -25.63 -25.09
N GLY A 100 14.68 -24.78 -26.08
CA GLY A 100 14.07 -25.16 -27.36
C GLY A 100 12.54 -25.31 -27.31
N SER A 101 11.89 -25.06 -26.18
CA SER A 101 10.42 -25.12 -26.09
C SER A 101 9.80 -23.87 -26.73
N SER A 102 8.88 -24.07 -27.67
CA SER A 102 8.05 -22.99 -28.20
C SER A 102 6.87 -22.73 -27.28
N SER A 103 6.72 -21.48 -26.86
CA SER A 103 5.66 -21.00 -25.98
C SER A 103 5.12 -19.67 -26.50
N ARG A 104 3.95 -19.25 -26.02
CA ARG A 104 3.34 -17.98 -26.39
C ARG A 104 3.22 -17.08 -25.19
N LEU A 105 3.72 -15.86 -25.27
CA LEU A 105 3.51 -14.84 -24.25
C LEU A 105 2.25 -14.06 -24.56
N PHE A 106 1.49 -13.74 -23.52
CA PHE A 106 0.32 -12.87 -23.57
C PHE A 106 0.57 -11.64 -22.70
N LEU A 107 0.43 -10.45 -23.29
CA LEU A 107 0.35 -9.20 -22.57
C LEU A 107 -1.13 -8.89 -22.34
N SER A 108 -1.54 -8.81 -21.09
CA SER A 108 -2.93 -8.58 -20.69
C SER A 108 -3.04 -7.32 -19.83
N ARG A 109 -4.06 -6.51 -20.08
CA ARG A 109 -4.37 -5.28 -19.33
C ARG A 109 -5.47 -5.54 -18.30
N ASN A 110 -5.32 -4.99 -17.11
CA ASN A 110 -6.36 -5.01 -16.09
C ASN A 110 -7.42 -3.92 -16.38
N PRO A 111 -8.69 -4.30 -16.64
CA PRO A 111 -9.75 -3.32 -16.86
C PRO A 111 -10.28 -2.70 -15.56
N VAL A 112 -10.00 -3.29 -14.40
CA VAL A 112 -10.54 -2.86 -13.10
C VAL A 112 -9.39 -2.47 -12.17
N LEU A 113 -9.20 -1.17 -11.96
CA LEU A 113 -8.17 -0.67 -11.04
C LEU A 113 -8.85 0.06 -9.89
N TYR A 114 -8.42 -0.23 -8.66
CA TYR A 114 -8.87 0.52 -7.50
C TYR A 114 -7.97 1.75 -7.35
N PRO A 115 -8.53 2.96 -7.32
CA PRO A 115 -7.73 4.14 -7.04
C PRO A 115 -7.22 4.08 -5.60
N ARG A 116 -6.14 4.80 -5.31
CA ARG A 116 -5.56 4.88 -3.95
C ARG A 116 -6.56 5.36 -2.89
N ALA A 117 -7.57 6.14 -3.30
CA ALA A 117 -8.71 6.49 -2.48
C ALA A 117 -10.00 6.37 -3.30
N PHE A 118 -11.06 5.83 -2.70
CA PHE A 118 -12.38 5.71 -3.31
C PHE A 118 -13.51 5.81 -2.29
N LEU A 119 -14.69 6.22 -2.76
CA LEU A 119 -15.92 6.18 -1.98
C LEU A 119 -16.57 4.79 -2.07
N PHE A 120 -17.13 4.33 -0.97
CA PHE A 120 -17.82 3.05 -0.88
C PHE A 120 -18.97 3.10 0.14
N ARG A 121 -19.84 2.09 0.06
CA ARG A 121 -20.91 1.81 1.03
C ARG A 121 -20.58 0.56 1.79
N ASP A 122 -20.96 0.54 3.06
CA ASP A 122 -20.78 -0.64 3.88
C ASP A 122 -21.61 -1.79 3.30
N SER A 123 -20.96 -2.94 3.14
CA SER A 123 -21.62 -4.18 2.74
C SER A 123 -21.90 -4.99 3.99
N SER A 124 -23.10 -5.55 4.11
CA SER A 124 -23.48 -6.43 5.22
C SER A 124 -22.63 -7.70 5.31
N ASP A 125 -21.94 -8.04 4.22
CA ASP A 125 -21.38 -9.37 4.03
C ASP A 125 -19.93 -9.50 4.53
N GLY A 126 -19.38 -8.44 5.15
CA GLY A 126 -18.00 -8.42 5.65
C GLY A 126 -16.92 -8.50 4.56
N ALA A 127 -17.32 -8.44 3.29
CA ALA A 127 -16.41 -8.42 2.15
C ALA A 127 -15.64 -7.10 2.07
N PHE A 128 -14.42 -7.15 1.52
CA PHE A 128 -13.64 -5.94 1.29
C PHE A 128 -14.40 -4.96 0.38
N PRO A 129 -14.45 -3.66 0.71
CA PRO A 129 -15.24 -2.69 -0.03
C PRO A 129 -14.65 -2.44 -1.41
N LYS A 130 -15.54 -2.24 -2.39
CA LYS A 130 -15.18 -1.91 -3.77
C LYS A 130 -15.53 -0.45 -4.05
N PRO A 131 -14.83 0.22 -4.98
CA PRO A 131 -15.25 1.54 -5.45
C PRO A 131 -16.70 1.50 -5.92
N ASP A 132 -17.51 2.40 -5.38
CA ASP A 132 -18.92 2.53 -5.74
C ASP A 132 -19.15 3.86 -6.47
N PRO A 133 -19.27 3.85 -7.81
CA PRO A 133 -19.53 5.05 -8.59
C PRO A 133 -20.82 5.78 -8.19
N SER A 134 -21.79 5.08 -7.61
CA SER A 134 -23.05 5.69 -7.16
C SER A 134 -22.90 6.50 -5.86
N SER A 135 -21.85 6.21 -5.08
CA SER A 135 -21.50 6.99 -3.89
C SER A 135 -20.87 8.34 -4.24
N GLY A 136 -20.28 8.47 -5.43
CA GLY A 136 -19.69 9.70 -5.94
C GLY A 136 -18.27 9.50 -6.45
N HIS A 137 -17.51 10.60 -6.52
CA HIS A 137 -16.11 10.59 -6.94
C HIS A 137 -15.23 11.31 -5.94
N CYS A 138 -13.95 10.93 -5.90
CA CYS A 138 -12.94 11.62 -5.13
C CYS A 138 -11.64 11.74 -5.92
N GLN A 139 -10.87 12.77 -5.60
CA GLN A 139 -9.60 13.05 -6.22
C GLN A 139 -8.57 13.39 -5.15
N ILE A 140 -7.34 12.91 -5.36
CA ILE A 140 -6.21 13.26 -4.54
C ILE A 140 -5.62 14.55 -5.11
N GLU A 141 -5.59 15.60 -4.30
CA GLU A 141 -5.10 16.92 -4.70
C GLU A 141 -3.60 17.05 -4.45
N SER A 142 -3.14 16.57 -3.29
CA SER A 142 -1.72 16.56 -2.95
C SER A 142 -1.39 15.43 -1.98
N VAL A 143 -0.16 14.94 -2.07
CA VAL A 143 0.41 13.91 -1.19
C VAL A 143 1.79 14.34 -0.77
N SER A 144 2.07 14.26 0.52
CA SER A 144 3.41 14.36 1.09
C SER A 144 3.70 13.15 1.96
N SER A 145 4.89 13.06 2.54
CA SER A 145 5.24 11.99 3.49
C SER A 145 4.42 12.02 4.78
N THR A 146 3.80 13.15 5.13
CA THR A 146 3.10 13.35 6.41
C THR A 146 1.72 13.96 6.27
N SER A 147 1.28 14.25 5.04
CA SER A 147 -0.03 14.83 4.79
C SER A 147 -0.61 14.38 3.46
N MET A 148 -1.94 14.38 3.38
CA MET A 148 -2.67 14.05 2.17
C MET A 148 -3.92 14.91 2.09
N VAL A 149 -4.14 15.56 0.95
CA VAL A 149 -5.32 16.38 0.70
C VAL A 149 -6.14 15.73 -0.40
N LEU A 150 -7.43 15.52 -0.14
CA LEU A 150 -8.38 14.97 -1.09
C LEU A 150 -9.62 15.85 -1.17
N SER A 151 -10.23 15.88 -2.35
CA SER A 151 -11.60 16.34 -2.55
C SER A 151 -12.53 15.17 -2.84
N ALA A 152 -13.75 15.25 -2.34
CA ALA A 152 -14.80 14.28 -2.60
C ALA A 152 -16.09 15.00 -2.95
N SER A 153 -16.82 14.46 -3.92
CA SER A 153 -18.21 14.81 -4.21
C SER A 153 -19.05 13.56 -3.98
N ALA A 154 -19.71 13.52 -2.83
CA ALA A 154 -20.50 12.38 -2.39
C ALA A 154 -21.99 12.60 -2.67
N ALA A 155 -22.63 11.63 -3.33
CA ALA A 155 -24.07 11.69 -3.63
C ALA A 155 -24.95 11.48 -2.37
N MET A 156 -24.37 10.85 -1.35
CA MET A 156 -24.98 10.51 -0.06
C MET A 156 -23.91 10.39 1.03
N ASP A 157 -24.34 10.22 2.27
CA ASP A 157 -23.42 9.87 3.35
C ASP A 157 -22.80 8.51 3.05
N CYS A 158 -21.47 8.47 2.98
CA CYS A 158 -20.71 7.31 2.58
C CYS A 158 -19.38 7.24 3.34
N ARG A 159 -18.55 6.26 3.00
CA ARG A 159 -17.20 6.13 3.56
C ARG A 159 -16.18 6.29 2.44
N MET A 160 -15.04 6.88 2.77
CA MET A 160 -13.88 6.92 1.90
C MET A 160 -12.85 5.92 2.39
N ALA A 161 -12.50 4.95 1.54
CA ALA A 161 -11.35 4.09 1.74
C ALA A 161 -10.09 4.81 1.25
N ILE A 162 -9.02 4.72 2.03
CA ILE A 162 -7.69 5.20 1.67
C ILE A 162 -6.77 3.99 1.81
N LEU A 163 -6.25 3.49 0.68
CA LEU A 163 -5.43 2.29 0.58
C LEU A 163 -3.98 2.54 1.03
N GLU A 164 -3.83 3.21 2.17
CA GLU A 164 -2.56 3.37 2.88
C GLU A 164 -2.67 2.73 4.26
N THR A 165 -1.55 2.19 4.76
CA THR A 165 -1.50 1.52 6.06
C THR A 165 -1.93 2.47 7.18
N TRP A 166 -2.83 2.03 8.03
CA TRP A 166 -3.20 2.73 9.25
C TRP A 166 -2.04 2.65 10.24
N PHE A 167 -1.70 3.80 10.83
CA PHE A 167 -0.73 3.89 11.92
C PHE A 167 -1.26 4.85 13.00
N PRO A 168 -0.90 4.64 14.29
CA PRO A 168 -1.31 5.54 15.34
C PRO A 168 -0.68 6.94 15.14
N GLY A 169 -1.50 7.98 15.23
CA GLY A 169 -1.06 9.38 15.07
C GLY A 169 -1.56 10.06 13.80
N TRP A 170 -2.22 9.35 12.89
CA TRP A 170 -2.96 9.99 11.80
C TRP A 170 -4.19 10.72 12.33
N GLN A 171 -4.43 11.92 11.82
CA GLN A 171 -5.60 12.76 12.10
C GLN A 171 -6.26 13.12 10.78
N ALA A 172 -7.59 13.05 10.70
CA ALA A 172 -8.35 13.47 9.53
C ALA A 172 -9.26 14.64 9.89
N GLN A 173 -9.38 15.57 8.96
CA GLN A 173 -10.33 16.66 9.01
C GLN A 173 -11.18 16.63 7.75
N VAL A 174 -12.50 16.61 7.92
CA VAL A 174 -13.46 16.72 6.82
C VAL A 174 -14.15 18.06 6.94
N ASN A 175 -13.97 18.93 5.95
CA ASN A 175 -14.44 20.32 5.98
C ASN A 175 -14.00 21.09 7.24
N GLY A 176 -12.75 20.86 7.66
CA GLY A 176 -12.15 21.49 8.85
C GLY A 176 -12.60 20.93 10.20
N LYS A 177 -13.50 19.94 10.23
CA LYS A 177 -13.93 19.25 11.46
C LYS A 177 -13.17 17.95 11.62
N ASP A 178 -12.64 17.71 12.81
CA ASP A 178 -11.94 16.46 13.12
C ASP A 178 -12.89 15.26 12.93
N GLN A 179 -12.40 14.24 12.25
CA GLN A 179 -13.09 12.97 12.01
C GLN A 179 -12.20 11.81 12.46
N PRO A 180 -12.78 10.77 13.10
CA PRO A 180 -12.04 9.57 13.43
C PRO A 180 -11.57 8.87 12.15
N ILE A 181 -10.34 8.37 12.18
CA ILE A 181 -9.82 7.47 11.16
C ILE A 181 -9.92 6.05 11.70
N GLU A 182 -10.71 5.24 11.01
CA GLU A 182 -10.94 3.85 11.38
C GLU A 182 -10.12 2.89 10.49
N LYS A 183 -9.91 1.67 10.99
CA LYS A 183 -9.21 0.63 10.24
C LYS A 183 -10.17 -0.02 9.26
N LEU A 184 -9.76 -0.09 8.00
CA LEU A 184 -10.43 -0.87 6.96
C LEU A 184 -9.70 -2.19 6.78
N ALA A 185 -10.42 -3.31 6.92
CA ALA A 185 -9.86 -4.65 6.83
C ALA A 185 -8.62 -4.85 7.75
N GLY A 186 -8.61 -4.18 8.91
CA GLY A 186 -7.51 -4.21 9.88
C GLY A 186 -6.23 -3.46 9.48
N THR A 187 -6.07 -3.08 8.20
CA THR A 187 -4.81 -2.53 7.66
C THR A 187 -4.94 -1.13 7.10
N PHE A 188 -5.96 -0.88 6.29
CA PHE A 188 -6.12 0.39 5.57
C PHE A 188 -6.86 1.41 6.41
N ARG A 189 -6.99 2.63 5.90
CA ARG A 189 -7.72 3.70 6.58
C ARG A 189 -9.09 3.87 5.91
N TRP A 190 -10.10 4.18 6.70
CA TRP A 190 -11.32 4.77 6.17
C TRP A 190 -11.85 5.88 7.07
N ILE A 191 -12.61 6.80 6.45
CA ILE A 191 -13.23 7.95 7.12
C ILE A 191 -14.67 8.13 6.62
N SER A 192 -15.54 8.66 7.49
CA SER A 192 -16.91 9.03 7.11
C SER A 192 -16.92 10.31 6.28
N ILE A 193 -17.63 10.30 5.16
CA ILE A 193 -17.80 11.44 4.26
C ILE A 193 -19.29 11.82 4.22
N PRO A 194 -19.64 13.06 4.58
CA PRO A 194 -21.01 13.52 4.47
C PRO A 194 -21.38 13.74 3.00
N LYS A 195 -22.68 13.66 2.70
CA LYS A 195 -23.24 14.05 1.40
C LYS A 195 -22.80 15.45 0.99
N GLY A 196 -22.43 15.60 -0.29
CA GLY A 196 -22.03 16.87 -0.90
C GLY A 196 -20.53 16.94 -1.18
N ILE A 197 -20.04 18.17 -1.37
CA ILE A 197 -18.62 18.42 -1.61
C ILE A 197 -17.90 18.50 -0.27
N SER A 198 -16.82 17.73 -0.15
CA SER A 198 -15.98 17.71 1.04
C SER A 198 -14.51 17.85 0.69
N THR A 199 -13.79 18.64 1.48
CA THR A 199 -12.33 18.69 1.49
C THR A 199 -11.82 17.89 2.68
N ILE A 200 -10.94 16.94 2.41
CA ILE A 200 -10.37 16.03 3.38
C ILE A 200 -8.88 16.34 3.53
N ASN A 201 -8.47 16.64 4.76
CA ASN A 201 -7.07 16.82 5.12
C ASN A 201 -6.65 15.73 6.08
N LEU A 202 -5.69 14.88 5.68
CA LEU A 202 -5.02 13.95 6.56
C LEU A 202 -3.65 14.50 6.95
N ALA A 203 -3.32 14.40 8.23
CA ALA A 203 -2.01 14.79 8.75
C ALA A 203 -1.50 13.74 9.75
N TYR A 204 -0.25 13.36 9.61
CA TYR A 204 0.43 12.45 10.52
C TYR A 204 1.13 13.24 11.63
N ARG A 205 0.63 13.11 12.86
CA ARG A 205 1.11 13.81 14.05
C ARG A 205 1.35 12.83 15.20
N PRO A 206 2.41 11.99 15.13
CA PRO A 206 2.67 10.96 16.13
C PRO A 206 3.04 11.57 17.49
N LEU A 207 2.57 10.93 18.56
CA LEU A 207 2.87 11.38 19.94
C LEU A 207 4.37 11.29 20.25
N SER A 208 5.07 10.30 19.69
CA SER A 208 6.52 10.09 19.88
C SER A 208 7.35 11.30 19.44
N TRP A 209 6.97 11.98 18.36
CA TRP A 209 7.65 13.18 17.90
C TRP A 209 7.51 14.33 18.92
N ARG A 210 6.31 14.51 19.49
CA ARG A 210 6.08 15.52 20.55
C ARG A 210 6.88 15.20 21.81
N ILE A 211 6.92 13.93 22.21
CA ILE A 211 7.69 13.48 23.38
C ILE A 211 9.19 13.70 23.16
N GLY A 212 9.72 13.29 21.99
CA GLY A 212 11.12 13.47 21.63
C GLY A 212 11.54 14.94 21.59
N LEU A 213 10.66 15.83 21.12
CA LEU A 213 10.89 17.27 21.16
C LEU A 213 11.02 17.78 22.59
N TRP A 214 10.09 17.41 23.49
CA TRP A 214 10.16 17.80 24.90
C TRP A 214 11.41 17.28 25.59
N LEU A 215 11.78 16.02 25.36
CA LEU A 215 13.02 15.44 25.89
C LEU A 215 14.27 16.17 25.40
N SER A 216 14.30 16.55 24.12
CA SER A 216 15.41 17.30 23.52
C SER A 216 15.54 18.69 24.14
N VAL A 217 14.42 19.39 24.33
CA VAL A 217 14.38 20.70 25.00
C VAL A 217 14.84 20.58 26.46
N CYS A 218 14.36 19.60 27.22
CA CYS A 218 14.81 19.35 28.58
C CYS A 218 16.31 19.03 28.64
N GLY A 219 16.82 18.22 27.71
CA GLY A 219 18.25 17.91 27.62
C GLY A 219 19.11 19.15 27.36
N LEU A 220 18.68 20.04 26.44
CA LEU A 220 19.36 21.30 26.16
C LEU A 220 19.38 22.23 27.39
N ILE A 221 18.29 22.31 28.14
CA ILE A 221 18.21 23.11 29.37
C ILE A 221 19.18 22.58 30.43
N LEU A 222 19.23 21.27 30.64
CA LEU A 222 20.16 20.64 31.60
C LEU A 222 21.61 20.84 31.20
N LEU A 223 21.92 20.71 29.91
CA LEU A 223 23.25 20.94 29.37
C LEU A 223 23.67 22.40 29.55
N ALA A 224 22.80 23.36 29.23
CA ALA A 224 23.06 24.78 29.44
C ALA A 224 23.28 25.10 30.93
N ALA A 225 22.47 24.54 31.83
CA ALA A 225 22.63 24.70 33.27
C ALA A 225 23.98 24.13 33.76
N GLY A 226 24.38 22.96 33.27
CA GLY A 226 25.68 22.35 33.57
C GLY A 226 26.86 23.19 33.09
N ILE A 227 26.78 23.78 31.89
CA ILE A 227 27.80 24.71 31.37
C ILE A 227 27.90 25.95 32.26
N VAL A 228 26.78 26.57 32.62
CA VAL A 228 26.75 27.76 33.48
C VAL A 228 27.37 27.46 34.85
N GLN A 229 27.09 26.30 35.44
CA GLN A 229 27.69 25.88 36.70
C GLN A 229 29.21 25.64 36.57
N SER A 230 29.66 25.05 35.46
CA SER A 230 31.08 24.81 35.20
C SER A 230 31.87 26.11 35.04
N VAL A 231 31.32 27.09 34.31
CA VAL A 231 31.92 28.42 34.14
C VAL A 231 31.99 29.18 35.47
N ARG A 232 30.90 29.16 36.27
CA ARG A 232 30.89 29.75 37.62
C ARG A 232 31.95 29.16 38.55
N LYS A 233 32.21 27.85 38.47
CA LYS A 233 33.27 27.21 39.27
C LYS A 233 34.68 27.60 38.83
N LYS A 234 34.91 27.93 37.55
CA LYS A 234 36.23 28.31 37.03
C LYS A 234 36.60 29.78 37.27
N HIS A 235 35.63 30.65 37.48
CA HIS A 235 35.84 32.04 37.90
C HIS A 235 35.25 32.29 39.29
N PRO A 236 35.89 31.78 40.37
CA PRO A 236 35.57 32.27 41.71
C PRO A 236 36.03 33.73 41.80
N ILE A 237 35.10 34.63 42.12
CA ILE A 237 35.37 36.04 42.44
C ILE A 237 36.05 36.09 43.81
#